data_AF-A0A0M2GUP8-F1
#
_entry.id   AF-A0A0M2GUP8-F1
#
_cell.length_a   1.000
_cell.length_b   1.000
_cell.length_c   1.000
_cell.angle_alpha   90.00
_cell.angle_beta   90.00
_cell.angle_gamma   90.00
#
_symmetry.space_group_name_H-M   'P 1'
#
loop_
_entity.id
_entity.type
_entity.pdbx_description
1 polymer ?
#
loop_
_entity_poly.entity_id
_entity_poly.type
_entity_poly.pdbx_seq_one_letter_code
_entity_poly.pdbx_strand_id
1 'polypeptide(L)' 'MNVLHPATRMDTAMVREGGFTPRHTVADGAPGLIAPATRDPGTGRYFDGTRAARADEAAYDPEVRSRLAAGTGRLLRA' A
#
# COMPACT_ATOMS: atom_id res chain seq x y z
N MET A 1 -1.75 -1.53 -12.43
CA MET A 1 -1.71 -2.01 -11.02
C MET A 1 -2.42 -1.01 -10.13
N ASN A 2 -3.08 -1.47 -9.06
CA ASN A 2 -3.63 -0.63 -7.99
C ASN A 2 -2.88 -0.92 -6.68
N VAL A 3 -2.97 0.00 -5.72
CA VAL A 3 -2.30 -0.09 -4.42
C VAL A 3 -3.32 0.15 -3.30
N LEU A 4 -3.15 -0.53 -2.17
CA LEU A 4 -4.05 -0.49 -1.02
C LEU A 4 -3.26 -0.23 0.26
N HIS A 5 -3.70 0.75 1.05
CA HIS A 5 -3.47 0.82 2.48
C HIS A 5 -4.70 0.22 3.19
N PRO A 6 -4.62 -1.00 3.77
CA PRO A 6 -5.81 -1.73 4.20
C PRO A 6 -6.40 -1.19 5.51
N ALA A 7 -5.54 -0.92 6.50
CA ALA A 7 -5.86 -0.27 7.77
C ALA A 7 -4.58 0.09 8.51
N THR A 8 -4.63 1.14 9.34
CA THR A 8 -3.46 1.64 10.08
C THR A 8 -3.19 0.79 11.33
N ARG A 9 -1.97 0.27 11.47
CA ARG A 9 -1.51 -0.52 12.63
C ARG A 9 -2.42 -1.72 12.91
N MET A 10 -2.63 -2.55 11.89
CA MET A 10 -3.29 -3.84 12.05
C MET A 10 -2.52 -4.73 13.03
N ASP A 11 -3.24 -5.69 13.61
CA ASP A 11 -2.73 -6.59 14.64
C ASP A 11 -1.77 -7.67 14.10
N THR A 12 -0.66 -7.25 13.48
CA THR A 12 0.36 -8.11 12.88
C THR A 12 1.61 -8.19 13.76
N ALA A 13 2.44 -9.22 13.52
CA ALA A 13 3.74 -9.34 14.18
C ALA A 13 4.61 -8.10 13.94
N MET A 14 4.69 -7.62 12.69
CA MET A 14 5.43 -6.41 12.31
C MET A 14 5.07 -5.18 13.13
N VAL A 15 3.78 -4.96 13.43
CA VAL A 15 3.32 -3.81 14.23
C VAL A 15 3.77 -3.94 15.69
N ARG A 16 3.63 -5.15 16.27
CA ARG A 16 4.05 -5.41 17.66
C ARG A 16 5.56 -5.34 17.83
N GLU A 17 6.32 -5.99 16.94
CA GLU A 17 7.78 -6.02 16.96
C GLU A 17 8.39 -4.65 16.66
N GLY A 18 7.69 -3.81 15.88
CA GLY A 18 8.04 -2.41 15.68
C GLY A 18 7.75 -1.49 16.87
N GLY A 19 7.25 -2.02 18.00
CA GLY A 19 6.95 -1.26 19.21
C GLY A 19 5.67 -0.42 19.14
N PHE A 20 4.80 -0.66 18.15
CA PHE A 20 3.54 0.05 18.02
C PHE A 20 2.39 -0.73 18.66
N THR A 21 1.47 -0.01 19.30
CA THR A 21 0.20 -0.58 19.76
C THR A 21 -0.71 -0.84 18.56
N PRO A 22 -1.21 -2.08 18.38
CA PRO A 22 -2.24 -2.39 17.40
C PRO A 22 -3.50 -1.54 17.61
N ARG A 23 -4.08 -1.05 16.52
CA ARG A 23 -5.32 -0.25 16.53
C ARG A 23 -6.48 -0.92 15.80
N HIS A 24 -6.19 -1.88 14.94
CA HIS A 24 -7.17 -2.62 14.15
C HIS A 24 -6.83 -4.10 14.18
N THR A 25 -7.82 -4.97 14.07
CA THR A 25 -7.60 -6.39 13.81
C THR A 25 -7.11 -6.59 12.38
N VAL A 26 -6.62 -7.78 12.05
CA VAL A 26 -6.34 -8.15 10.65
C VAL A 26 -7.62 -8.17 9.81
N ALA A 27 -8.74 -8.61 10.41
CA ALA A 27 -10.03 -8.71 9.73
C ALA A 27 -10.56 -7.34 9.27
N ASP A 28 -10.25 -6.26 9.99
CA ASP A 28 -10.67 -4.90 9.64
C ASP A 28 -10.08 -4.42 8.30
N GLY A 29 -8.94 -4.97 7.87
CA GLY A 29 -8.33 -4.66 6.58
C GLY A 29 -8.92 -5.42 5.38
N ALA A 30 -9.64 -6.52 5.63
CA ALA A 30 -10.15 -7.40 4.56
C ALA A 30 -11.12 -6.71 3.59
N PRO A 31 -12.05 -5.83 4.01
CA PRO A 31 -12.95 -5.13 3.10
C PRO A 31 -12.22 -4.28 2.06
N GLY A 32 -11.09 -3.67 2.44
CA GLY A 32 -10.27 -2.85 1.55
C GLY A 32 -9.59 -3.65 0.43
N LEU A 33 -9.34 -4.95 0.67
CA LEU A 33 -8.83 -5.87 -0.35
C LEU A 33 -9.95 -6.38 -1.26
N ILE A 34 -11.07 -6.80 -0.67
CA ILE A 34 -12.16 -7.46 -1.40
C ILE A 34 -12.84 -6.50 -2.39
N ALA A 35 -13.08 -5.25 -1.98
CA ALA A 35 -13.85 -4.31 -2.80
C ALA A 35 -13.17 -3.95 -4.14
N PRO A 36 -11.89 -3.56 -4.21
CA PRO A 36 -11.21 -3.29 -5.48
C PRO A 36 -11.00 -4.54 -6.33
N ALA A 37 -10.83 -5.71 -5.70
CA ALA A 37 -10.62 -6.98 -6.41
C ALA A 37 -11.87 -7.48 -7.15
N THR A 38 -13.06 -7.03 -6.73
CA THR A 38 -14.35 -7.54 -7.24
C THR A 38 -15.11 -6.54 -8.12
N ARG A 39 -14.68 -5.27 -8.19
CA ARG A 39 -15.46 -4.18 -8.82
C ARG A 39 -14.81 -3.51 -10.04
N ASP A 40 -13.76 -4.08 -10.61
CA ASP A 40 -12.95 -3.53 -11.71
C ASP A 40 -12.82 -1.98 -11.69
N PRO A 41 -12.04 -1.43 -10.74
CA PRO A 41 -11.89 0.02 -10.58
C PRO A 41 -10.97 0.67 -11.63
N GLY A 42 -10.58 -0.06 -12.67
CA GLY A 42 -9.50 0.33 -13.59
C GLY A 42 -8.11 0.22 -12.94
N THR A 43 -7.13 0.96 -13.48
CA THR A 43 -5.72 0.88 -13.04
C THR A 43 -5.16 2.20 -12.53
N GLY A 44 -4.06 2.16 -11.78
CA GLY A 44 -3.35 3.34 -11.29
C GLY A 44 -3.99 3.98 -10.05
N ARG A 45 -4.87 3.26 -9.36
CA ARG A 45 -5.63 3.77 -8.20
C ARG A 45 -4.94 3.41 -6.89
N TYR A 46 -5.09 4.31 -5.92
CA TYR A 46 -4.72 4.10 -4.53
C TYR A 46 -5.99 4.08 -3.67
N PHE A 47 -6.06 3.13 -2.73
CA PHE A 47 -7.17 2.99 -1.80
C PHE A 47 -6.69 3.06 -0.36
N ASP A 48 -7.43 3.79 0.46
CA ASP A 48 -7.30 3.78 1.93
C ASP A 48 -8.55 3.11 2.50
N GLY A 49 -8.37 1.88 2.98
CA GLY A 49 -9.45 0.93 3.26
C GLY A 49 -10.30 0.71 2.01
N THR A 50 -11.59 1.05 2.09
CA THR A 50 -12.56 0.88 1.00
C THR A 50 -12.73 2.13 0.12
N ARG A 51 -11.98 3.21 0.38
CA ARG A 51 -12.15 4.49 -0.31
C ARG A 51 -11.01 4.75 -1.28
N ALA A 52 -11.35 5.27 -2.46
CA ALA A 52 -10.34 5.83 -3.34
C ALA A 52 -9.71 7.06 -2.67
N ALA A 53 -8.39 7.13 -2.67
CA ALA A 53 -7.62 8.19 -2.05
C ALA A 53 -6.46 8.60 -2.95
N ARG A 54 -5.73 9.64 -2.54
CA ARG A 54 -4.48 10.06 -3.19
C ARG A 54 -3.31 9.63 -2.31
N ALA A 55 -2.30 9.01 -2.92
CA ALA A 55 -1.06 8.71 -2.23
C ALA A 55 -0.24 9.98 -2.00
N ASP A 56 0.89 9.86 -1.32
CA ASP A 56 1.88 10.94 -1.23
C ASP A 56 2.24 11.51 -2.61
N GLU A 57 2.47 12.82 -2.69
CA GLU A 57 2.73 13.49 -3.96
C GLU A 57 3.97 12.95 -4.68
N ALA A 58 5.01 12.57 -3.95
CA ALA A 58 6.23 12.01 -4.52
C ALA A 58 6.01 10.67 -5.23
N ALA A 59 4.94 9.93 -4.87
CA ALA A 59 4.59 8.68 -5.56
C ALA A 59 4.18 8.90 -7.02
N TYR A 60 3.81 10.14 -7.40
CA TYR A 60 3.41 10.51 -8.75
C TYR A 60 4.52 11.22 -9.53
N ASP A 61 5.66 11.54 -8.89
CA ASP A 61 6.79 12.17 -9.54
C ASP A 61 7.54 11.16 -10.45
N PRO A 62 7.63 11.39 -11.77
CA PRO A 62 8.29 10.48 -12.70
C PRO A 62 9.80 10.35 -12.45
N GLU A 63 10.46 11.40 -11.96
CA GLU A 63 11.89 11.38 -11.65
C GLU A 63 12.17 10.52 -10.42
N VAL A 64 11.38 10.68 -9.36
CA VAL A 64 11.46 9.84 -8.15
C VAL A 64 11.29 8.37 -8.51
N ARG A 65 10.26 8.05 -9.32
CA ARG A 65 9.99 6.67 -9.76
C ARG A 65 11.12 6.09 -10.61
N SER A 66 11.67 6.88 -11.53
CA SER A 66 12.78 6.46 -12.40
C SER A 66 14.04 6.14 -11.59
N ARG A 67 14.41 7.02 -10.66
CA ARG A 67 15.58 6.83 -9.77
C ARG A 67 15.41 5.60 -8.89
N LEU A 68 14.23 5.39 -8.30
CA LEU A 68 13.93 4.20 -7.49
C LEU A 68 14.03 2.91 -8.31
N ALA A 69 13.40 2.88 -9.49
CA ALA A 69 13.44 1.71 -10.38
C ALA A 69 14.87 1.36 -10.83
N ALA A 70 15.67 2.36 -11.21
CA ALA A 70 17.06 2.17 -11.59
C ALA A 70 17.92 1.66 -10.42
N GLY A 71 17.69 2.19 -9.20
CA GLY A 71 18.36 1.75 -7.98
C GLY A 71 18.06 0.30 -7.64
N THR A 72 16.78 -0.06 -7.57
CA THR A 72 16.33 -1.43 -7.33
C THR A 72 16.84 -2.39 -8.41
N GLY A 73 16.83 -1.97 -9.68
CA GLY A 73 17.34 -2.76 -10.78
C GLY A 73 18.83 -3.09 -10.68
N ARG A 74 19.65 -2.24 -10.05
CA ARG A 74 21.06 -2.55 -9.76
C ARG A 74 21.20 -3.54 -8.62
N LEU A 75 20.42 -3.38 -7.54
CA LEU A 75 20.48 -4.26 -6.37
C LEU A 75 20.03 -5.69 -6.69
N LEU A 76 19.03 -5.86 -7.56
CA LEU A 76 18.55 -7.18 -7.96
C LEU A 76 19.48 -7.93 -8.93
N ARG A 77 20.50 -7.27 -9.47
CA ARG A 77 21.47 -7.86 -10.41
C ARG A 77 22.84 -8.13 -9.77
N ALA A 78 23.05 -7.68 -8.53
CA ALA A 78 24.24 -7.95 -7.73
C ALA A 78 24.12 -9.31 -7.03
#